data_AF-A0A957QRZ1-F1
#
_entry.id   AF-A0A957QRZ1-F1
#
_cell.length_a   1.000
_cell.length_b   1.000
_cell.length_c   1.000
_cell.angle_alpha   90.00
_cell.angle_beta   90.00
_cell.angle_gamma   90.00
#
_symmetry.space_group_name_H-M   'P 1'
#
loop_
_entity.id
_entity.type
_entity.pdbx_description
1 polymer ?
#
loop_
_entity_poly.entity_id
_entity_poly.type
_entity_poly.pdbx_seq_one_letter_code
_entity_poly.pdbx_strand_id
1 'polypeptide(L)'
;MNREQRIQLATETLAILNAGGYDNGRDWVDLAPAMQTALASSRLIRPAEMTSSEANVDRLLAVPAPYRTTYEVVNETTLAAAARLATANPLVLNFASARNPGGGFQRGSQAQEESLA
;
A
#
# COMPACT_ATOMS: atom_id res chain seq x y z
N MET A 1 -1.88 -18.81 -8.59
CA MET A 1 -2.91 -18.07 -9.33
C MET A 1 -2.43 -17.87 -10.77
N ASN A 2 -3.23 -18.23 -11.76
CA ASN A 2 -2.90 -18.02 -13.18
C ASN A 2 -3.24 -16.58 -13.60
N ARG A 3 -2.93 -16.22 -14.86
CA ARG A 3 -3.15 -14.87 -15.37
C ARG A 3 -4.63 -14.47 -15.41
N GLU A 4 -5.52 -15.38 -15.82
CA GLU A 4 -6.96 -15.12 -15.92
C GLU A 4 -7.56 -14.86 -14.54
N GLN A 5 -7.18 -15.66 -13.54
CA GLN A 5 -7.58 -15.46 -12.15
C GLN A 5 -7.11 -14.11 -11.61
N ARG A 6 -5.91 -13.63 -11.98
CA ARG A 6 -5.45 -12.28 -11.60
C ARG A 6 -6.27 -11.17 -12.23
N ILE A 7 -6.65 -11.32 -13.50
CA ILE A 7 -7.51 -10.35 -14.19
C ILE A 7 -8.89 -10.31 -13.53
N GLN A 8 -9.44 -11.47 -13.19
CA GLN A 8 -10.71 -11.57 -12.50
C GLN A 8 -10.65 -10.89 -11.13
N LEU A 9 -9.60 -11.17 -10.35
CA LEU A 9 -9.37 -10.55 -9.05
C LEU A 9 -9.26 -9.02 -9.18
N ALA A 10 -8.49 -8.52 -10.14
CA ALA A 10 -8.37 -7.08 -10.38
C ALA A 10 -9.72 -6.43 -10.74
N THR A 11 -10.55 -7.12 -11.53
CA THR A 11 -11.89 -6.65 -11.90
C THR A 11 -12.83 -6.61 -10.70
N GLU A 12 -12.77 -7.64 -9.86
CA GLU A 12 -13.52 -7.74 -8.62
C GLU A 12 -13.10 -6.66 -7.61
N THR A 13 -11.80 -6.45 -7.40
CA THR A 13 -11.26 -5.37 -6.56
C THR A 13 -11.80 -4.01 -7.00
N LEU A 14 -11.80 -3.71 -8.30
CA LEU A 14 -12.36 -2.45 -8.82
C LEU A 14 -13.88 -2.35 -8.59
N ALA A 15 -14.62 -3.44 -8.75
CA ALA A 15 -16.05 -3.46 -8.46
C ALA A 15 -16.34 -3.18 -6.98
N ILE A 16 -15.57 -3.79 -6.07
CA ILE A 16 -15.63 -3.58 -4.62
C ILE A 16 -15.34 -2.13 -4.27
N LEU A 17 -14.26 -1.56 -4.80
CA LEU A 17 -13.89 -0.17 -4.56
C LEU A 17 -14.97 0.80 -5.07
N ASN A 18 -15.56 0.55 -6.25
CA ASN A 18 -16.64 1.38 -6.79
C ASN A 18 -17.94 1.26 -5.98
N ALA A 19 -18.22 0.09 -5.40
CA ALA A 19 -19.36 -0.12 -4.51
C ALA A 19 -19.13 0.47 -3.10
N GLY A 20 -17.89 0.81 -2.75
CA GLY A 20 -17.50 1.31 -1.43
C GLY A 20 -17.37 0.22 -0.36
N GLY A 21 -17.38 -1.06 -0.74
CA GLY A 21 -17.36 -2.17 0.19
C GLY A 21 -17.65 -3.51 -0.48
N TYR A 22 -17.69 -4.58 0.31
CA TYR A 22 -17.98 -5.93 -0.17
C TYR A 22 -18.68 -6.77 0.90
N ASP A 23 -19.39 -7.82 0.47
CA ASP A 23 -19.94 -8.84 1.37
C ASP A 23 -18.87 -9.91 1.63
N ASN A 24 -18.55 -10.16 2.90
CA ASN A 24 -17.59 -11.18 3.30
C ASN A 24 -18.25 -12.57 3.55
N GLY A 25 -19.54 -12.71 3.25
CA GLY A 25 -20.38 -13.89 3.50
C GLY A 25 -21.06 -13.91 4.88
N ARG A 26 -20.86 -12.88 5.70
CA ARG A 26 -21.48 -12.70 7.02
C ARG A 26 -22.14 -11.34 7.14
N ASP A 27 -21.43 -10.31 6.69
CA ASP A 27 -21.83 -8.93 6.78
C ASP A 27 -21.15 -8.09 5.70
N TRP A 28 -21.72 -6.90 5.48
CA TRP A 28 -21.14 -5.90 4.61
C TRP A 28 -19.94 -5.24 5.27
N VAL A 29 -18.78 -5.36 4.62
CA VAL A 29 -17.56 -4.65 4.99
C VAL A 29 -17.55 -3.30 4.28
N ASP A 30 -17.87 -2.24 5.02
CA ASP A 30 -17.82 -0.87 4.53
C ASP A 30 -16.37 -0.35 4.46
N LEU A 31 -15.92 -0.02 3.25
CA LEU A 31 -14.60 0.55 2.96
C LEU A 31 -14.66 2.05 2.73
N ALA A 32 -15.85 2.64 2.52
CA ALA A 32 -16.00 4.02 2.09
C ALA A 32 -15.33 5.03 3.03
N PRO A 33 -15.45 4.93 4.38
CA PRO A 33 -14.77 5.87 5.29
C PRO A 33 -13.24 5.80 5.19
N ALA A 34 -12.69 4.58 5.09
CA ALA A 34 -11.24 4.37 4.99
C ALA A 34 -10.71 4.87 3.63
N MET A 35 -11.43 4.58 2.54
CA MET A 35 -11.10 5.06 1.20
C MET A 35 -11.14 6.58 1.12
N GLN A 36 -12.18 7.23 1.65
CA GLN A 36 -12.28 8.69 1.67
C GLN A 36 -11.10 9.32 2.43
N THR A 37 -10.76 8.75 3.59
CA THR A 37 -9.61 9.21 4.39
C THR A 37 -8.30 9.05 3.62
N ALA A 38 -8.07 7.90 2.97
CA ALA A 38 -6.87 7.63 2.20
C ALA A 38 -6.74 8.58 1.00
N LEU A 39 -7.83 8.82 0.27
CA LEU A 39 -7.86 9.75 -0.87
C LEU A 39 -7.61 11.19 -0.42
N ALA A 40 -8.31 11.67 0.61
CA ALA A 40 -8.17 13.03 1.12
C ALA A 40 -6.77 13.31 1.71
N SER A 41 -6.13 12.27 2.26
CA SER A 41 -4.81 12.38 2.88
C SER A 41 -3.66 12.11 1.91
N SER A 42 -3.93 11.65 0.67
CA SER A 42 -2.91 11.37 -0.33
C SER A 42 -2.18 12.66 -0.75
N ARG A 43 -0.84 12.61 -0.79
CA ARG A 43 0.00 13.77 -1.12
C ARG A 43 1.04 13.38 -2.16
N LEU A 44 1.23 14.26 -3.15
CA LEU A 44 2.34 14.21 -4.07
C LEU A 44 3.48 15.04 -3.49
N ILE A 45 4.63 14.42 -3.26
CA ILE A 45 5.87 15.10 -2.91
C ILE A 45 6.71 15.21 -4.18
N ARG A 46 6.91 16.42 -4.71
CA ARG A 46 7.75 16.63 -5.89
C ARG A 46 9.24 16.64 -5.52
N PRO A 47 10.15 16.37 -6.47
CA PRO A 47 11.59 16.47 -6.22
C PRO A 47 12.03 17.84 -5.64
N ALA A 48 11.42 18.94 -6.08
CA ALA A 48 11.72 20.28 -5.53
C ALA A 48 11.31 20.45 -4.06
N GLU A 49 10.37 19.64 -3.57
CA GLU A 49 9.92 19.62 -2.16
C GLU A 49 10.80 18.70 -1.30
N MET A 50 11.67 17.87 -1.92
CA MET A 50 12.53 16.93 -1.21
C MET A 50 13.71 17.59 -0.48
N THR A 51 14.22 18.74 -0.93
CA THR A 51 15.31 19.45 -0.23
C THR A 51 14.92 19.84 1.19
N SER A 52 13.66 20.23 1.40
CA SER A 52 13.08 20.44 2.72
C SER A 52 12.96 19.14 3.52
N SER A 53 12.76 18.00 2.85
CA SER A 53 12.68 16.68 3.48
C SER A 53 14.06 16.15 3.92
N GLU A 54 15.13 16.42 3.19
CA GLU A 54 16.50 16.03 3.57
C GLU A 54 16.94 16.75 4.85
N ALA A 55 16.74 18.07 4.92
CA ALA A 55 17.00 18.85 6.14
C ALA A 55 16.15 18.36 7.34
N ASN A 56 14.93 17.89 7.08
CA ASN A 56 14.08 17.29 8.11
C ASN A 56 14.58 15.89 8.54
N VAL A 57 15.10 15.08 7.62
CA VAL A 57 15.70 13.78 7.92
C VAL A 57 16.92 13.97 8.81
N ASP A 58 17.83 14.87 8.48
CA ASP A 58 19.02 15.14 9.30
C ASP A 58 18.63 15.58 10.72
N ARG A 59 17.60 16.44 10.84
CA ARG A 59 17.07 16.87 12.13
C ARG A 59 16.44 15.71 12.92
N LEU A 60 15.74 14.81 12.26
CA LEU A 60 15.13 13.63 12.90
C LEU A 60 16.20 12.63 13.35
N LEU A 61 17.24 12.43 12.55
CA LEU A 61 18.35 11.52 12.87
C LEU A 61 19.30 12.07 13.93
N ALA A 62 19.35 13.39 14.13
CA ALA A 62 20.15 14.04 15.17
C ALA A 62 19.65 13.74 16.59
N VAL A 63 18.40 13.29 16.75
CA VAL A 63 17.83 12.90 18.04
C VAL A 63 17.84 11.37 18.16
N PRO A 64 18.43 10.80 19.24
CA PRO A 64 18.37 9.36 19.46
C PRO A 64 16.93 8.86 19.48
N ALA A 65 16.64 7.81 18.71
CA ALA A 65 15.32 7.22 18.67
C ALA A 65 14.92 6.70 20.07
N PRO A 66 13.68 6.91 20.52
CA PRO A 66 13.20 6.43 21.82
C PRO A 66 12.94 4.90 21.83
N TYR A 67 13.46 4.18 20.84
CA TYR A 67 13.27 2.75 20.63
C TYR A 67 14.52 2.13 19.99
N ARG A 68 14.69 0.82 20.17
CA ARG A 68 15.73 0.04 19.50
C ARG A 68 15.16 -0.54 18.21
N THR A 69 15.72 -0.17 17.06
CA THR A 69 15.32 -0.74 15.77
C THR A 69 15.76 -2.19 15.66
N THR A 70 14.83 -3.06 15.28
CA THR A 70 15.09 -4.46 14.91
C THR A 70 14.93 -4.62 13.41
N TYR A 71 15.87 -5.33 12.78
CA TYR A 71 15.84 -5.61 11.36
C TYR A 71 15.63 -7.11 11.16
N GLU A 72 14.68 -7.46 10.30
CA GLU A 72 14.37 -8.84 9.93
C GLU A 72 14.43 -8.97 8.40
N VAL A 73 15.02 -10.06 7.92
CA VAL A 73 14.97 -10.44 6.51
C VAL A 73 14.21 -11.76 6.43
N VAL A 74 13.03 -11.71 5.84
CA VAL A 74 12.07 -12.81 5.81
C VAL A 74 11.57 -13.04 4.39
N ASN A 75 11.23 -14.29 4.07
CA ASN A 75 10.64 -14.66 2.79
C ASN A 75 9.10 -14.53 2.85
N GLU A 76 8.61 -13.30 2.99
CA GLU A 76 7.19 -12.95 3.06
C GLU A 76 6.80 -12.01 1.91
N THR A 77 5.52 -11.99 1.53
CA THR A 77 5.00 -10.91 0.68
C THR A 77 4.80 -9.64 1.51
N THR A 78 4.80 -8.47 0.85
CA THR A 78 4.58 -7.18 1.54
C THR A 78 3.29 -7.17 2.36
N LEU A 79 2.18 -7.68 1.81
CA LEU A 79 0.89 -7.73 2.50
C LEU A 79 0.89 -8.73 3.66
N ALA A 80 1.61 -9.84 3.57
CA ALA A 80 1.73 -10.79 4.68
C ALA A 80 2.48 -10.15 5.87
N ALA A 81 3.59 -9.45 5.60
CA ALA A 81 4.32 -8.72 6.63
C ALA A 81 3.47 -7.57 7.22
N ALA A 82 2.76 -6.81 6.39
CA ALA A 82 1.87 -5.75 6.85
C ALA A 82 0.72 -6.29 7.72
N ALA A 83 0.11 -7.42 7.34
CA ALA A 83 -0.94 -8.06 8.13
C ALA A 83 -0.39 -8.56 9.48
N ARG A 84 0.79 -9.18 9.49
CA ARG A 84 1.48 -9.61 10.72
C ARG A 84 1.78 -8.44 11.66
N LEU A 85 2.05 -7.25 11.11
CA LEU A 85 2.40 -6.02 11.84
C LEU A 85 1.23 -5.03 11.98
N ALA A 86 0.00 -5.41 11.65
CA ALA A 86 -1.12 -4.48 11.47
C ALA A 86 -1.42 -3.60 12.70
N THR A 87 -1.19 -4.11 13.91
CA THR A 87 -1.39 -3.35 15.17
C THR A 87 -0.44 -2.16 15.31
N ALA A 88 0.66 -2.14 14.57
CA ALA A 88 1.64 -1.05 14.57
C ALA A 88 1.37 0.02 13.49
N ASN A 89 0.29 -0.13 12.70
CA ASN A 89 0.00 0.73 11.54
C ASN A 89 1.21 0.88 10.59
N PRO A 90 1.65 -0.22 9.95
CA PRO A 90 2.91 -0.27 9.24
C PRO A 90 2.91 0.59 7.98
N LEU A 91 4.06 1.19 7.68
CA LEU A 91 4.32 1.81 6.38
C LEU A 91 4.96 0.77 5.44
N VAL A 92 4.46 0.71 4.21
CA VAL A 92 4.97 -0.20 3.18
C VAL A 92 5.49 0.60 1.98
N LEU A 93 6.64 0.19 1.45
CA LEU A 93 7.17 0.75 0.22
C LEU A 93 6.57 0.02 -0.99
N ASN A 94 5.80 0.71 -1.82
CA ASN A 94 5.35 0.20 -3.11
C ASN A 94 6.51 0.29 -4.14
N PHE A 95 6.79 -0.80 -4.86
CA PHE A 95 7.75 -0.83 -5.97
C PHE A 95 7.07 -0.31 -7.25
N ALA A 96 6.68 0.96 -7.20
CA ALA A 96 5.71 1.55 -8.09
C ALA A 96 6.20 1.72 -9.54
N SER A 97 5.29 1.54 -10.49
CA SER A 97 5.48 1.90 -11.88
C SER A 97 5.50 3.43 -12.03
N ALA A 98 6.51 3.94 -12.74
CA ALA A 98 6.58 5.35 -13.10
C ALA A 98 5.52 5.78 -14.13
N ARG A 99 4.77 4.84 -14.72
CA ARG A 99 3.88 5.12 -15.85
C ARG A 99 2.41 4.77 -15.61
N ASN A 100 2.13 3.70 -14.87
CA ASN A 100 0.78 3.18 -14.72
C ASN A 100 0.47 2.97 -13.22
N PRO A 101 -0.51 3.67 -12.63
CA PRO A 101 -0.92 3.40 -11.24
C PRO A 101 -1.35 1.94 -11.07
N GLY A 102 -0.75 1.24 -10.10
CA GLY A 102 -1.00 -0.20 -9.91
C GLY A 102 -0.35 -1.09 -10.95
N GLY A 103 0.57 -0.55 -11.76
CA GLY A 103 1.33 -1.32 -12.74
C GLY A 103 0.43 -1.99 -13.77
N GLY A 104 0.60 -3.31 -13.93
CA GLY A 104 -0.17 -4.14 -14.86
C GLY A 104 -1.29 -4.96 -14.22
N PHE A 105 -1.78 -4.62 -13.02
CA PHE A 105 -2.67 -5.51 -12.24
C PHE A 105 -3.93 -5.93 -13.02
N GLN A 106 -4.59 -4.98 -13.71
CA GLN A 106 -5.76 -5.25 -14.56
C GLN A 106 -5.46 -6.17 -15.76
N ARG A 107 -4.20 -6.30 -16.17
CA ARG A 107 -3.77 -7.17 -17.29
C ARG A 107 -3.28 -8.54 -16.81
N GLY A 108 -3.34 -8.79 -15.50
CA GLY A 108 -2.85 -10.01 -14.86
C GLY A 108 -1.34 -10.10 -14.81
N SER A 109 -0.63 -8.96 -14.79
CA SER A 109 0.79 -8.93 -14.45
C SER A 109 1.00 -9.42 -13.01
N GLN A 110 2.24 -9.78 -12.69
CA GLN A 110 2.60 -10.27 -11.35
C GLN A 110 3.92 -9.66 -10.93
N ALA A 111 3.84 -8.65 -10.06
CA ALA A 111 4.93 -8.18 -9.23
C ALA A 111 4.35 -7.66 -7.90
N GLN A 112 5.18 -6.96 -7.12
CA GLN A 112 4.81 -6.46 -5.80
C GLN A 112 3.71 -5.39 -5.90
N GLU A 113 3.85 -4.43 -6.82
CA GLU A 113 2.85 -3.37 -7.02
C GLU A 113 1.49 -3.96 -7.40
N GLU A 114 1.43 -4.92 -8.34
CA GLU A 114 0.16 -5.55 -8.72
C GLU A 114 -0.46 -6.41 -7.62
N SER A 115 0.30 -6.75 -6.58
CA SER A 115 -0.24 -7.43 -5.40
C SER A 115 -0.82 -6.43 -4.39
N LEU A 116 -0.38 -5.17 -4.43
CA LEU A 116 -0.89 -4.09 -3.58
C LEU A 116 -2.11 -3.38 -4.19
N ALA A 117 -2.21 -3.38 -5.52
CA ALA A 117 -3.27 -2.74 -6.31
C ALA A 117 -4.50 -3.63 -6.48
#